data_AF-A0A0N1INE9-F1
#
_entry.id   AF-A0A0N1INE9-F1
#
_cell.length_a   1.000
_cell.length_b   1.000
_cell.length_c   1.000
_cell.angle_alpha   90.00
_cell.angle_beta   90.00
_cell.angle_gamma   90.00
#
_symmetry.space_group_name_H-M   'P 1'
#
loop_
_entity.id
_entity.type
_entity.pdbx_description
1 polymer ?
#
loop_
_entity_poly.entity_id
_entity_poly.type
_entity_poly.pdbx_seq_one_letter_code
_entity_poly.pdbx_strand_id
1 'polypeptide(L)'
;MNHFPGTFHIGRKDRLWRNLQKLVSKYGMNEFGIMPKTYVLPHDMKILKHDWEKHAANNEKWIIKPPASARGTGIKVVSRWTQIPKKRPVVVQRYVSKPYLINGNKFDMRLYVLVTSIHPLRIYLYKDGLARFASVKYNDELASLNDRYMHLTNYSINRLSKTTRLMKTSPHAKDINGNKYFSYF
;
A
#
# COMPACT_ATOMS: atom_id res chain seq x y z
N MET A 1 17.80 -5.66 21.90
CA MET A 1 16.91 -4.61 21.36
C MET A 1 17.06 -4.61 19.83
N ASN A 2 15.98 -4.79 19.05
CA ASN A 2 16.03 -4.93 17.58
C ASN A 2 15.32 -3.78 16.84
N HIS A 3 15.12 -2.64 17.52
CA HIS A 3 14.50 -1.44 16.97
C HIS A 3 15.26 -0.20 17.43
N PHE A 4 15.43 0.76 16.52
CA PHE A 4 15.86 2.10 16.92
C PHE A 4 14.69 2.90 17.49
N PRO A 5 14.94 3.76 18.50
CA PRO A 5 13.99 4.80 18.89
C PRO A 5 13.57 5.65 17.68
N GLY A 6 12.32 6.10 17.64
CA GLY A 6 11.84 6.98 16.57
C GLY A 6 11.46 6.30 15.24
N THR A 7 11.56 4.97 15.11
CA THR A 7 11.18 4.23 13.89
C THR A 7 9.75 4.49 13.41
N PHE A 8 8.85 4.92 14.29
CA PHE A 8 7.49 5.34 13.94
C PHE A 8 7.43 6.53 12.96
N HIS A 9 8.50 7.31 12.82
CA HIS A 9 8.60 8.40 11.84
C HIS A 9 8.57 7.90 10.39
N ILE A 10 8.98 6.65 10.16
CA ILE A 10 8.93 5.97 8.85
C ILE A 10 7.81 4.91 8.86
N GLY A 11 7.59 4.24 9.99
CA GLY A 11 6.63 3.14 10.10
C GLY A 11 5.15 3.58 10.12
N ARG A 12 4.84 4.79 10.57
CA ARG A 12 3.46 5.32 10.53
C ARG A 12 3.22 6.12 9.26
N LYS A 13 2.09 5.88 8.60
CA LYS A 13 1.79 6.45 7.27
C LYS A 13 1.67 7.97 7.29
N ASP A 14 1.07 8.51 8.34
CA ASP A 14 0.93 9.96 8.54
C ASP A 14 2.29 10.64 8.77
N ARG A 15 3.16 10.01 9.56
CA ARG A 15 4.50 10.55 9.84
C ARG A 15 5.44 10.42 8.63
N LEU A 16 5.39 9.29 7.93
CA LEU A 16 6.15 9.07 6.70
C LEU A 16 5.83 10.15 5.66
N TRP A 17 4.53 10.39 5.43
CA TRP A 17 4.10 11.43 4.49
C TRP A 17 4.59 12.82 4.88
N ARG A 18 4.40 13.23 6.14
CA ARG A 18 4.86 14.54 6.61
C ARG A 18 6.38 14.71 6.51
N ASN A 19 7.14 13.65 6.77
CA ASN A 19 8.59 13.68 6.61
C ASN A 19 9.00 13.80 5.14
N LEU A 20 8.35 13.07 4.23
CA LEU A 20 8.61 13.20 2.79
C LEU A 20 8.22 14.58 2.26
N GLN A 21 7.13 15.18 2.73
CA GLN A 21 6.80 16.57 2.38
C GLN A 21 7.89 17.55 2.79
N LYS A 22 8.45 17.41 4.01
CA LYS A 22 9.58 18.25 4.45
C LYS A 22 10.81 18.07 3.55
N LEU A 23 11.10 16.84 3.14
CA LEU A 23 12.21 16.54 2.24
C LEU A 23 11.96 17.11 0.83
N VAL A 24 10.75 16.99 0.31
CA VAL A 24 10.34 17.61 -0.96
C VAL A 24 10.48 19.13 -0.91
N SER A 25 10.05 19.78 0.18
CA SER A 25 10.21 21.23 0.33
C SER A 25 11.66 21.67 0.38
N LYS A 26 12.57 20.82 0.88
CA LYS A 26 13.99 21.14 1.04
C LYS A 26 14.83 20.79 -0.19
N TYR A 27 14.52 19.68 -0.86
CA TYR A 27 15.36 19.09 -1.91
C TYR A 27 14.66 18.98 -3.27
N GLY A 28 13.36 19.32 -3.34
CA GLY A 28 12.59 19.32 -4.58
C GLY A 28 11.80 18.04 -4.85
N MET A 29 10.86 18.16 -5.79
CA MET A 29 9.97 17.06 -6.21
C MET A 29 10.69 15.95 -6.98
N ASN A 30 11.76 16.27 -7.72
CA ASN A 30 12.48 15.26 -8.51
C ASN A 30 13.20 14.24 -7.61
N GLU A 31 13.66 14.67 -6.43
CA GLU A 31 14.39 13.82 -5.49
C GLU A 31 13.46 13.04 -4.54
N PHE A 32 12.42 13.70 -4.00
CA PHE A 32 11.56 13.11 -2.96
C PHE A 32 10.08 12.99 -3.32
N GLY A 33 9.70 13.31 -4.57
CA GLY A 33 8.34 13.20 -5.11
C GLY A 33 7.91 11.78 -5.48
N ILE A 34 8.48 10.76 -4.84
CA ILE A 34 8.27 9.34 -5.14
C ILE A 34 6.93 8.78 -4.68
N MET A 35 6.17 9.53 -3.85
CA MET A 35 4.89 9.08 -3.31
C MET A 35 3.71 9.79 -4.00
N PRO A 36 2.62 9.06 -4.34
CA PRO A 36 1.40 9.68 -4.81
C PRO A 36 0.88 10.74 -3.83
N LYS A 37 0.23 11.77 -4.36
CA LYS A 37 -0.35 12.88 -3.57
C LYS A 37 -1.20 12.33 -2.42
N THR A 38 -0.91 12.81 -1.21
CA THR A 38 -1.44 12.26 0.04
C THR A 38 -1.87 13.38 0.98
N TYR A 39 -2.88 13.11 1.80
CA TYR A 39 -3.45 14.03 2.78
C TYR A 39 -3.64 13.30 4.11
N VAL A 40 -3.38 14.00 5.21
CA VAL A 40 -3.56 13.49 6.57
C VAL A 40 -4.76 14.19 7.20
N LEU A 41 -5.86 13.44 7.35
CA LEU A 41 -7.08 13.96 7.94
C LEU A 41 -7.04 13.87 9.48
N PRO A 42 -7.66 14.84 10.19
CA PRO A 42 -8.52 15.91 9.65
C PRO A 42 -7.77 17.17 9.17
N HIS A 43 -6.47 17.28 9.44
CA HIS A 43 -5.68 18.50 9.18
C HIS A 43 -5.79 18.99 7.72
N ASP A 44 -5.69 18.07 6.77
CA ASP A 44 -5.65 18.40 5.35
C ASP A 44 -7.04 18.36 4.68
N MET A 45 -8.14 18.33 5.44
CA MET A 45 -9.50 18.14 4.92
C MET A 45 -9.89 19.20 3.87
N LYS A 46 -9.59 20.47 4.13
CA LYS A 46 -9.91 21.58 3.22
C LYS A 46 -9.15 21.44 1.89
N ILE A 47 -7.87 21.10 1.96
CA ILE A 47 -7.00 20.91 0.79
C ILE A 47 -7.48 19.70 -0.02
N LEU A 48 -7.74 18.59 0.66
CA LEU A 48 -8.30 17.39 0.03
C LEU A 48 -9.63 17.70 -0.67
N LYS A 49 -10.54 18.46 -0.03
CA LYS A 49 -11.84 18.81 -0.62
C LYS A 49 -11.67 19.62 -1.92
N HIS A 50 -10.82 20.64 -1.89
CA HIS A 50 -10.51 21.46 -3.06
C HIS A 50 -9.95 20.63 -4.22
N ASP A 51 -8.97 19.77 -3.93
CA ASP A 51 -8.37 18.93 -4.96
C ASP A 51 -9.33 17.82 -5.43
N TRP A 52 -10.22 17.34 -4.55
CA TRP A 52 -11.25 16.39 -4.91
C TRP A 52 -12.23 16.99 -5.93
N GLU A 53 -12.71 18.21 -5.70
CA GLU A 53 -13.64 18.91 -6.60
C GLU A 53 -13.02 19.11 -7.99
N LYS A 54 -11.73 19.46 -8.07
CA LYS A 54 -10.99 19.57 -9.33
C LYS A 54 -10.89 18.26 -10.12
N HIS A 55 -10.86 17.13 -9.42
CA HIS A 55 -10.66 15.81 -10.04
C HIS A 55 -11.94 14.97 -10.10
N ALA A 56 -13.07 15.50 -9.61
CA ALA A 56 -14.34 14.78 -9.52
C ALA A 56 -14.85 14.31 -10.90
N ALA A 57 -14.69 15.15 -11.93
CA ALA A 57 -15.09 14.80 -13.30
C ALA A 57 -14.27 13.65 -13.90
N ASN A 58 -13.08 13.34 -13.36
CA ASN A 58 -12.16 12.36 -13.93
C ASN A 58 -12.29 10.96 -13.32
N ASN A 59 -13.33 10.71 -12.49
CA ASN A 59 -13.49 9.45 -11.75
C ASN A 59 -12.22 9.05 -10.97
N GLU A 60 -11.51 10.05 -10.43
CA GLU A 60 -10.26 9.85 -9.71
C GLU A 60 -10.50 8.99 -8.47
N LYS A 61 -9.63 7.99 -8.29
CA LYS A 61 -9.73 7.02 -7.21
C LYS A 61 -8.75 7.39 -6.10
N TRP A 62 -9.18 7.16 -4.87
CA TRP A 62 -8.38 7.42 -3.68
C TRP A 62 -8.33 6.17 -2.81
N ILE A 63 -7.26 6.00 -2.06
CA ILE A 63 -7.11 4.94 -1.08
C ILE A 63 -7.02 5.53 0.32
N ILE A 64 -7.94 5.12 1.17
CA ILE A 64 -8.00 5.48 2.59
C ILE A 64 -7.23 4.44 3.38
N LYS A 65 -6.35 4.89 4.28
CA LYS A 65 -5.51 4.04 5.12
C LYS A 65 -5.52 4.55 6.57
N PRO A 66 -5.73 3.69 7.57
CA PRO A 66 -5.50 4.10 8.95
C PRO A 66 -4.01 4.40 9.21
N PRO A 67 -3.66 5.44 9.99
CA PRO A 67 -2.27 5.90 10.15
C PRO A 67 -1.33 4.82 10.72
N ALA A 68 -1.79 4.13 11.77
CA ALA A 68 -1.01 3.17 12.55
C ALA A 68 -1.64 1.75 12.57
N SER A 69 -2.22 1.32 11.44
CA SER A 69 -2.75 -0.05 11.29
C SER A 69 -1.94 -0.88 10.30
N ALA A 70 -2.06 -2.21 10.42
CA ALA A 70 -1.36 -3.23 9.66
C ALA A 70 -2.34 -4.26 9.06
N ARG A 71 -1.81 -5.24 8.30
CA ARG A 71 -2.58 -6.36 7.71
C ARG A 71 -3.72 -5.96 6.77
N GLY A 72 -3.67 -4.72 6.26
CA GLY A 72 -4.68 -4.16 5.36
C GLY A 72 -6.00 -3.81 6.06
N THR A 73 -6.08 -3.87 7.39
CA THR A 73 -7.30 -3.53 8.13
C THR A 73 -7.67 -2.06 7.93
N GLY A 74 -8.95 -1.81 7.63
CA GLY A 74 -9.49 -0.47 7.42
C GLY A 74 -9.08 0.21 6.11
N ILE A 75 -8.32 -0.46 5.24
CA ILE A 75 -7.95 0.08 3.92
C ILE A 75 -9.11 -0.07 2.95
N LYS A 76 -9.46 1.01 2.26
CA LYS A 76 -10.53 1.05 1.24
C LYS A 76 -10.10 1.90 0.06
N VAL A 77 -10.43 1.45 -1.16
CA VAL A 77 -10.39 2.29 -2.36
C VAL A 77 -11.76 2.94 -2.51
N VAL A 78 -11.80 4.23 -2.83
CA VAL A 78 -13.01 5.05 -2.88
C VAL A 78 -12.96 5.99 -4.08
N SER A 79 -14.14 6.34 -4.59
CA SER A 79 -14.31 7.30 -5.68
C SER A 79 -15.35 8.38 -5.36
N ARG A 80 -16.06 8.25 -4.23
CA ARG A 80 -17.09 9.21 -3.81
C ARG A 80 -16.73 9.91 -2.52
N TRP A 81 -16.96 11.22 -2.47
CA TRP A 81 -16.67 12.06 -1.30
C TRP A 81 -17.36 11.56 -0.03
N THR A 82 -18.59 11.04 -0.16
CA THR A 82 -19.38 10.48 0.94
C THR A 82 -18.69 9.32 1.67
N GLN A 83 -17.69 8.69 1.06
CA GLN A 83 -16.91 7.61 1.66
C GLN A 83 -15.75 8.11 2.54
N ILE A 84 -15.45 9.41 2.55
CA ILE A 84 -14.40 9.99 3.38
C ILE A 84 -14.86 10.06 4.85
N PRO A 85 -14.11 9.44 5.80
CA PRO A 85 -14.47 9.47 7.21
C PRO A 85 -14.35 10.89 7.79
N LYS A 86 -15.44 11.38 8.42
CA LYS A 86 -15.45 12.70 9.07
C LYS A 86 -14.86 12.72 10.47
N LYS A 87 -14.96 11.61 11.21
CA LYS A 87 -14.67 11.53 12.66
C LYS A 87 -13.42 10.73 13.02
N ARG A 88 -12.70 10.17 12.04
CA ARG A 88 -11.56 9.27 12.29
C ARG A 88 -10.31 9.77 11.56
N PRO A 89 -9.15 9.86 12.25
CA PRO A 89 -7.89 10.17 11.58
C PRO A 89 -7.54 9.11 10.54
N VAL A 90 -7.31 9.54 9.32
CA VAL A 90 -6.95 8.67 8.19
C VAL A 90 -5.96 9.37 7.27
N VAL A 91 -5.22 8.57 6.53
CA VAL A 91 -4.44 9.02 5.38
C VAL A 91 -5.27 8.76 4.13
N VAL A 92 -5.49 9.80 3.31
CA VAL A 92 -6.13 9.70 2.00
C VAL A 92 -5.07 9.93 0.94
N GLN A 93 -4.85 8.96 0.07
CA GLN A 93 -3.79 9.00 -0.93
C GLN A 93 -4.37 8.73 -2.31
N ARG A 94 -3.87 9.41 -3.35
CA ARG A 94 -4.26 9.14 -4.73
C ARG A 94 -4.00 7.67 -5.05
N TYR A 95 -5.00 6.97 -5.54
CA TYR A 95 -4.86 5.56 -5.87
C TYR A 95 -4.13 5.40 -7.20
N VAL A 96 -3.17 4.48 -7.25
CA VAL A 96 -2.50 4.10 -8.50
C VAL A 96 -3.43 3.18 -9.28
N SER A 97 -4.22 3.77 -10.17
CA SER A 97 -5.24 3.11 -11.01
C SER A 97 -4.66 2.37 -12.22
N LYS A 98 -3.45 2.72 -12.64
CA LYS A 98 -2.71 2.05 -13.73
C LYS A 98 -1.44 1.38 -13.18
N PRO A 99 -1.55 0.37 -12.30
CA PRO A 99 -0.39 -0.35 -11.81
C PRO A 99 0.22 -1.20 -12.93
N TYR A 100 1.52 -1.48 -12.85
CA TYR A 100 2.12 -2.54 -13.64
C TYR A 100 1.54 -3.89 -13.18
N LEU A 101 1.19 -4.75 -14.14
CA LEU A 101 0.55 -6.04 -13.91
C LEU A 101 1.44 -7.16 -14.41
N ILE A 102 1.47 -8.26 -13.67
CA ILE A 102 2.08 -9.51 -14.13
C ILE A 102 0.96 -10.51 -14.28
N ASN A 103 0.82 -11.08 -15.47
CA ASN A 103 -0.28 -11.95 -15.84
C ASN A 103 -1.66 -11.32 -15.55
N GLY A 104 -1.80 -9.99 -15.60
CA GLY A 104 -3.05 -9.30 -15.27
C GLY A 104 -3.39 -9.19 -13.77
N ASN A 105 -2.50 -9.63 -12.87
CA ASN A 105 -2.66 -9.46 -11.43
C ASN A 105 -1.84 -8.27 -10.93
N LYS A 106 -2.43 -7.47 -10.04
CA LYS A 106 -1.72 -6.41 -9.33
C LYS A 106 -0.75 -7.04 -8.33
N PHE A 107 0.42 -6.43 -8.13
CA PHE A 107 1.37 -6.86 -7.12
C PHE A 107 2.08 -5.70 -6.44
N ASP A 108 2.75 -5.99 -5.33
CA ASP A 108 3.74 -5.11 -4.71
C ASP A 108 5.00 -5.88 -4.37
N MET A 109 6.12 -5.18 -4.24
CA MET A 109 7.39 -5.75 -3.80
C MET A 109 7.65 -5.45 -2.33
N ARG A 110 8.00 -6.48 -1.57
CA ARG A 110 8.57 -6.36 -0.22
C ARG A 110 10.08 -6.50 -0.30
N LEU A 111 10.76 -5.40 -0.04
CA LEU A 111 12.21 -5.35 0.15
C LEU A 111 12.54 -5.39 1.64
N TYR A 112 13.65 -6.02 2.01
CA TYR A 112 14.14 -6.09 3.38
C TYR A 112 15.37 -5.23 3.54
N VAL A 113 15.31 -4.26 4.46
CA VAL A 113 16.38 -3.31 4.72
C VAL A 113 16.81 -3.45 6.18
N LEU A 114 18.10 -3.67 6.40
CA LEU A 114 18.73 -3.72 7.73
C LEU A 114 19.50 -2.42 7.96
N VAL A 115 19.16 -1.73 9.04
CA VAL A 115 19.94 -0.60 9.54
C VAL A 115 20.73 -1.10 10.74
N THR A 116 22.06 -1.04 10.70
CA THR A 116 22.91 -1.49 11.83
C THR A 116 23.45 -0.35 12.65
N SER A 117 23.51 0.86 12.08
CA SER A 117 23.99 2.06 12.77
C SER A 117 23.32 3.30 12.21
N ILE A 118 23.04 4.29 13.06
CA ILE A 118 22.52 5.62 12.69
C ILE A 118 23.66 6.65 12.65
N HIS A 119 24.71 6.45 13.45
CA HIS A 119 25.84 7.35 13.53
C HIS A 119 27.15 6.56 13.73
N PRO A 120 27.91 6.28 12.65
CA PRO A 120 27.63 6.64 11.25
C PRO A 120 26.47 5.82 10.68
N LEU A 121 25.74 6.35 9.71
CA LEU A 121 24.61 5.66 9.08
C LEU A 121 25.09 4.45 8.27
N ARG A 122 24.58 3.25 8.58
CA ARG A 122 24.87 2.00 7.85
C ARG A 122 23.57 1.28 7.51
N ILE A 123 23.29 1.15 6.21
CA ILE A 123 22.06 0.56 5.67
C ILE A 123 22.44 -0.56 4.69
N TYR A 124 21.78 -1.70 4.81
CA TYR A 124 21.97 -2.87 3.96
C TYR A 124 20.64 -3.27 3.33
N LEU A 125 20.62 -3.48 2.02
CA LEU A 125 19.50 -4.08 1.31
C LEU A 125 19.76 -5.58 1.20
N TYR A 126 18.82 -6.40 1.67
CA TYR A 126 18.91 -7.84 1.48
C TYR A 126 18.71 -8.19 0.00
N LYS A 127 19.46 -9.20 -0.48
CA LYS A 127 19.47 -9.59 -1.90
C LYS A 127 18.12 -10.10 -2.40
N ASP A 128 17.35 -10.76 -1.54
CA ASP A 128 16.06 -11.34 -1.90
C ASP A 128 14.92 -10.47 -1.39
N GLY A 129 13.82 -10.47 -2.14
CA GLY A 129 12.56 -9.82 -1.76
C GLY A 129 11.37 -10.72 -2.06
N LEU A 130 10.16 -10.25 -1.75
CA LEU A 130 8.93 -10.98 -2.06
C LEU A 130 8.03 -10.14 -2.96
N ALA A 131 7.61 -10.70 -4.10
CA ALA A 131 6.49 -10.17 -4.87
C ALA A 131 5.19 -10.72 -4.29
N ARG A 132 4.25 -9.82 -3.95
CA ARG A 132 2.97 -10.18 -3.33
C ARG A 132 1.84 -9.83 -4.28
N PHE A 133 1.13 -10.85 -4.73
CA PHE A 133 0.09 -10.73 -5.74
C PHE A 133 -1.29 -10.60 -5.13
N ALA A 134 -2.13 -9.79 -5.77
CA ALA A 134 -3.57 -9.82 -5.65
C ALA A 134 -4.10 -11.13 -6.25
N SER A 135 -5.12 -11.73 -5.66
CA SER A 135 -5.64 -13.05 -6.07
C SER A 135 -6.71 -12.97 -7.16
N VAL A 136 -7.17 -11.76 -7.51
CA VAL A 136 -8.12 -11.48 -8.59
C VAL A 136 -7.46 -10.61 -9.66
N LYS A 137 -7.79 -10.84 -10.93
CA LYS A 137 -7.31 -10.02 -12.06
C LYS A 137 -7.70 -8.56 -11.88
N TYR A 138 -6.78 -7.67 -12.17
CA TYR A 138 -6.99 -6.25 -11.98
C TYR A 138 -7.99 -5.68 -13.01
N ASN A 139 -8.96 -4.92 -12.50
CA ASN A 139 -9.90 -4.14 -13.28
C ASN A 139 -10.04 -2.77 -12.59
N ASP A 140 -10.02 -1.68 -13.37
CA ASP A 140 -10.10 -0.31 -12.88
C ASP A 140 -11.52 0.28 -12.95
N GLU A 141 -12.53 -0.50 -13.31
CA GLU A 141 -13.93 -0.06 -13.30
C GLU A 141 -14.41 0.34 -11.89
N LEU A 142 -15.33 1.30 -11.80
CA LEU A 142 -15.88 1.72 -10.51
C LEU A 142 -16.64 0.58 -9.80
N ALA A 143 -17.21 -0.34 -10.57
CA ALA A 143 -17.94 -1.50 -10.04
C ALA A 143 -17.02 -2.48 -9.29
N SER A 144 -15.74 -2.56 -9.65
CA SER A 144 -14.79 -3.49 -9.01
C SER A 144 -14.14 -2.94 -7.74
N LEU A 145 -14.28 -1.64 -7.42
CA LEU A 145 -13.52 -0.98 -6.34
C LEU A 145 -13.70 -1.59 -4.95
N ASN A 146 -14.83 -2.25 -4.70
CA ASN A 146 -15.10 -2.92 -3.43
C ASN A 146 -14.40 -4.29 -3.32
N ASP A 147 -13.89 -4.86 -4.41
CA ASP A 147 -13.13 -6.11 -4.40
C ASP A 147 -11.72 -5.89 -3.84
N ARG A 148 -11.59 -6.20 -2.56
CA ARG A 148 -10.33 -6.07 -1.82
C ARG A 148 -9.27 -7.09 -2.27
N TYR A 149 -9.67 -8.22 -2.85
CA TYR A 149 -8.74 -9.25 -3.33
C TYR A 149 -8.07 -8.88 -4.66
N MET A 150 -8.65 -7.90 -5.36
CA MET A 150 -8.10 -7.29 -6.58
C MET A 150 -7.20 -6.10 -6.27
N HIS A 151 -7.66 -5.20 -5.40
CA HIS A 151 -7.01 -3.90 -5.22
C HIS A 151 -5.94 -3.89 -4.11
N LEU A 152 -5.97 -4.87 -3.20
CA LEU A 152 -5.03 -5.01 -2.09
C LEU A 152 -4.24 -6.32 -2.22
N THR A 153 -2.93 -6.23 -2.05
CA THR A 153 -1.95 -7.32 -2.22
C THR A 153 -1.53 -7.93 -0.88
N ASN A 154 -2.12 -7.49 0.24
CA ASN A 154 -1.80 -8.02 1.56
C ASN A 154 -2.14 -9.52 1.63
N TYR A 155 -1.17 -10.33 2.06
CA TYR A 155 -1.36 -11.77 2.25
C TYR A 155 -2.53 -12.10 3.19
N SER A 156 -2.67 -11.37 4.30
CA SER A 156 -3.78 -11.53 5.24
C SER A 156 -5.16 -11.38 4.61
N ILE A 157 -5.26 -10.62 3.52
CA ILE A 157 -6.48 -10.45 2.73
C ILE A 157 -6.58 -11.60 1.73
N ASN A 158 -5.55 -11.78 0.89
CA ASN A 158 -5.62 -12.73 -0.23
C ASN A 158 -5.60 -14.20 0.16
N ARG A 159 -5.10 -14.57 1.35
CA ARG A 159 -5.19 -15.94 1.88
C ARG A 159 -6.64 -16.39 2.03
N LEU A 160 -7.58 -15.46 2.24
CA LEU A 160 -8.99 -15.77 2.47
C LEU A 160 -9.79 -15.93 1.17
N SER A 161 -9.22 -15.58 0.01
CA SER A 161 -9.93 -15.66 -1.27
C SER A 161 -10.16 -17.12 -1.69
N LYS A 162 -11.29 -17.37 -2.37
CA LYS A 162 -11.65 -18.70 -2.90
C LYS A 162 -10.58 -19.22 -3.87
N THR A 163 -10.01 -18.35 -4.70
CA THR A 163 -8.93 -18.66 -5.65
C THR A 163 -7.68 -19.22 -4.95
N THR A 164 -7.26 -18.61 -3.84
CA THR A 164 -6.10 -19.10 -3.07
C THR A 164 -6.39 -20.46 -2.42
N ARG A 165 -7.63 -20.73 -2.03
CA ARG A 165 -8.03 -22.05 -1.50
C ARG A 165 -7.97 -23.13 -2.57
N LEU A 166 -8.44 -22.83 -3.79
CA LEU A 166 -8.40 -23.76 -4.93
C LEU A 166 -6.97 -24.07 -5.41
N MET A 167 -6.07 -23.08 -5.38
CA MET A 167 -4.65 -23.32 -5.68
C MET A 167 -3.96 -24.19 -4.63
N LYS A 168 -4.34 -24.08 -3.36
CA LYS A 168 -3.81 -24.95 -2.28
C LYS A 168 -4.27 -26.41 -2.39
N THR A 169 -5.38 -26.67 -3.07
CA THR A 169 -5.90 -28.02 -3.31
C THR A 169 -5.45 -28.61 -4.65
N SER A 170 -4.73 -27.85 -5.48
CA SER A 170 -4.20 -28.35 -6.75
C SER A 170 -2.93 -29.21 -6.53
N PRO A 171 -2.85 -30.43 -7.09
CA PRO A 171 -1.68 -31.30 -6.96
C PRO A 171 -0.40 -30.73 -7.59
N HIS A 172 -0.50 -29.70 -8.43
CA HIS A 172 0.64 -29.02 -9.07
C HIS A 172 1.24 -27.85 -8.27
N ALA A 173 0.79 -27.61 -7.03
CA ALA A 173 1.31 -26.53 -6.18
C ALA A 173 2.58 -26.92 -5.38
N LYS A 174 3.51 -27.66 -5.99
CA LYS A 174 4.82 -27.99 -5.43
C LYS A 174 5.91 -27.54 -6.41
N ASP A 175 7.00 -26.98 -5.88
CA ASP A 175 8.20 -26.75 -6.68
C ASP A 175 8.91 -28.09 -7.01
N ILE A 176 9.97 -28.03 -7.83
CA ILE A 176 10.80 -29.17 -8.22
C ILE A 176 11.40 -29.95 -7.03
N ASN A 177 11.37 -29.37 -5.83
CA ASN A 177 11.89 -29.94 -4.59
C ASN A 177 10.76 -30.40 -3.63
N GLY A 178 9.50 -30.41 -4.09
CA GLY A 178 8.37 -30.89 -3.30
C GLY A 178 7.88 -29.92 -2.23
N ASN A 179 8.42 -28.69 -2.15
CA ASN A 179 7.95 -27.68 -1.22
C ASN A 179 6.65 -27.07 -1.72
N LYS A 180 5.62 -27.06 -0.85
CA LYS A 180 4.39 -26.32 -1.13
C LYS A 180 4.76 -24.85 -1.26
N TYR A 181 4.34 -24.19 -2.35
CA TYR A 181 4.49 -22.73 -2.55
C TYR A 181 3.92 -21.84 -1.42
N PHE A 182 3.33 -22.44 -0.38
CA PHE A 182 2.58 -21.78 0.68
C PHE A 182 2.91 -22.26 2.10
N SER A 183 3.95 -23.07 2.34
CA SER A 183 4.19 -23.64 3.69
C SER A 183 5.02 -22.79 4.66
N TYR A 184 5.49 -21.61 4.28
CA TYR A 184 6.25 -20.75 5.20
C TYR A 184 5.85 -19.27 5.20
N PHE A 185 4.57 -18.89 5.05
CA PHE A 185 4.15 -17.49 5.24
C PHE A 185 2.71 -17.35 5.78
#